data_AF-A0A7C9DX39-F1
#
_entry.id   AF-A0A7C9DX39-F1
#
_cell.length_a   1.000
_cell.length_b   1.000
_cell.length_c   1.000
_cell.angle_alpha   90.00
_cell.angle_beta   90.00
_cell.angle_gamma   90.00
#
_symmetry.space_group_name_H-M   'P 1'
#
loop_
_entity.id
_entity.type
_entity.pdbx_description
1 polymer ?
#
loop_
_entity_poly.entity_id
_entity_poly.type
_entity_poly.pdbx_seq_one_letter_code
_entity_poly.pdbx_strand_id
1 'polypeptide(L)'
;EIAEAYLGITIKNAVVTVPAYFNDSQRQATKDAGTISGLNVMRIINEPTAAAIAYGLDKKASSSGEKNVLIFDLGGGTFDVSLLTIEEGIFEVKATAGD
;
A
#
# COMPACT_ATOMS: atom_id res chain seq x y z
N GLU A 1 6.01 -2.40 -19.88
CA GLU A 1 7.34 -2.13 -20.46
C GLU A 1 8.52 -2.38 -19.51
N ILE A 2 8.86 -1.52 -18.53
CA ILE A 2 10.10 -1.69 -17.71
C ILE A 2 10.19 -3.06 -17.04
N ALA A 3 9.15 -3.47 -16.30
CA ALA A 3 9.13 -4.77 -15.62
C ALA A 3 9.16 -5.95 -16.61
N GLU A 4 8.50 -5.82 -17.76
CA GLU A 4 8.48 -6.85 -18.80
C GLU A 4 9.83 -6.98 -19.50
N ALA A 5 10.51 -5.87 -19.75
CA ALA A 5 11.86 -5.85 -20.30
C ALA A 5 12.87 -6.47 -19.31
N TYR A 6 12.72 -6.22 -18.01
CA TYR A 6 13.56 -6.82 -16.98
C TYR A 6 13.32 -8.33 -16.83
N LEU A 7 12.07 -8.78 -16.87
CA LEU A 7 11.71 -10.19 -16.64
C LEU A 7 11.64 -11.04 -17.92
N GLY A 8 11.63 -10.42 -19.10
CA GLY A 8 11.52 -11.10 -20.40
C GLY A 8 10.15 -11.75 -20.67
N ILE A 9 9.14 -11.44 -19.84
CA ILE A 9 7.79 -12.01 -19.93
C ILE A 9 6.74 -10.90 -19.89
N THR A 10 5.57 -11.18 -20.46
CA THR A 10 4.42 -10.28 -20.36
C THR A 10 3.88 -10.24 -18.92
N ILE A 11 3.64 -9.03 -18.41
CA ILE A 11 3.09 -8.82 -17.07
C ILE A 11 1.64 -8.34 -17.22
N LYS A 12 0.71 -9.10 -16.63
CA LYS A 12 -0.72 -8.81 -16.72
C LYS A 12 -1.37 -8.48 -15.39
N ASN A 13 -0.76 -8.81 -14.26
CA ASN A 13 -1.37 -8.64 -12.96
C ASN A 13 -0.55 -7.69 -12.11
N ALA A 14 -1.22 -6.80 -11.36
CA ALA A 14 -0.56 -5.85 -10.48
C ALA A 14 -1.36 -5.64 -9.18
N VAL A 15 -0.63 -5.32 -8.12
CA VAL A 15 -1.18 -4.67 -6.92
C VAL A 15 -0.65 -3.25 -6.92
N VAL A 16 -1.53 -2.28 -6.69
CA VAL A 16 -1.19 -0.85 -6.78
C VAL A 16 -1.45 -0.19 -5.44
N THR A 17 -0.52 0.65 -5.00
CA THR A 17 -0.64 1.43 -3.76
C THR A 17 -1.39 2.74 -4.01
N VAL A 18 -2.07 3.23 -2.99
CA VAL A 18 -2.68 4.57 -2.93
C VAL A 18 -2.52 5.18 -1.53
N PRO A 19 -2.62 6.50 -1.38
CA PRO A 19 -2.65 7.13 -0.06
C PRO A 19 -3.78 6.58 0.81
N ALA A 20 -3.55 6.49 2.12
CA ALA A 20 -4.54 5.91 3.04
C ALA A 20 -5.86 6.72 3.09
N TYR A 21 -5.77 8.04 2.89
CA TYR A 21 -6.93 8.94 2.89
C TYR A 21 -7.76 8.94 1.59
N PHE A 22 -7.34 8.19 0.56
CA PHE A 22 -8.12 8.11 -0.68
C PHE A 22 -9.51 7.49 -0.45
N ASN A 23 -10.53 8.17 -0.96
CA ASN A 23 -11.91 7.68 -0.97
C ASN A 23 -12.16 6.68 -2.12
N ASP A 24 -13.38 6.15 -2.18
CA ASP A 24 -13.74 5.11 -3.15
C ASP A 24 -13.64 5.57 -4.62
N SER A 25 -13.99 6.82 -4.92
CA SER A 25 -13.94 7.32 -6.31
C SER A 25 -12.50 7.49 -6.79
N GLN A 26 -11.61 7.98 -5.91
CA GLN A 26 -10.18 8.10 -6.22
C GLN A 26 -9.54 6.70 -6.38
N ARG A 27 -9.87 5.74 -5.51
CA ARG A 27 -9.42 4.34 -5.63
C ARG A 27 -9.88 3.70 -6.92
N GLN A 28 -11.14 3.93 -7.30
CA GLN A 28 -11.68 3.43 -8.55
C GLN A 28 -10.97 4.05 -9.75
N ALA A 29 -10.72 5.36 -9.73
CA ALA A 29 -9.95 6.04 -10.78
C ALA A 29 -8.54 5.44 -10.95
N THR A 30 -7.83 5.14 -9.86
CA THR A 30 -6.53 4.45 -9.93
C THR A 30 -6.64 3.04 -10.52
N LYS A 31 -7.67 2.28 -10.14
CA LYS A 31 -7.93 0.95 -10.68
C LYS A 31 -8.25 0.98 -12.18
N ASP A 32 -9.06 1.95 -12.60
CA ASP A 32 -9.43 2.16 -14.00
C ASP A 32 -8.21 2.54 -14.83
N ALA A 33 -7.34 3.43 -14.31
CA ALA A 33 -6.07 3.76 -14.95
C ALA A 33 -5.18 2.52 -15.19
N GLY A 34 -5.10 1.63 -14.20
CA GLY A 34 -4.41 0.34 -14.37
C GLY A 34 -5.06 -0.55 -15.44
N THR A 35 -6.39 -0.60 -15.47
CA THR A 35 -7.15 -1.38 -16.45
C THR A 35 -6.96 -0.85 -17.88
N ILE A 36 -7.02 0.47 -18.07
CA ILE A 36 -6.74 1.16 -19.34
C ILE A 36 -5.31 0.87 -19.81
N SER A 37 -4.37 0.76 -18.88
CA SER A 37 -2.98 0.39 -19.16
C SER A 37 -2.78 -1.11 -19.47
N GLY A 38 -3.85 -1.90 -19.52
CA GLY A 38 -3.81 -3.33 -19.85
C GLY A 38 -3.40 -4.24 -18.69
N LEU A 39 -3.46 -3.74 -17.45
CA LEU A 39 -3.18 -4.50 -16.23
C LEU A 39 -4.49 -4.93 -15.54
N ASN A 40 -4.54 -6.18 -15.11
CA ASN A 40 -5.49 -6.65 -14.12
C ASN A 40 -5.04 -6.20 -12.73
N VAL A 41 -5.67 -5.16 -12.21
CA VAL A 41 -5.41 -4.64 -10.86
C VAL A 41 -6.07 -5.56 -9.83
N MET A 42 -5.28 -6.48 -9.28
CA MET A 42 -5.74 -7.52 -8.35
C MET A 42 -6.22 -6.94 -7.02
N ARG A 43 -5.53 -5.89 -6.55
CA ARG A 43 -5.85 -5.22 -5.29
C ARG A 43 -5.30 -3.80 -5.31
N ILE A 44 -6.05 -2.88 -4.70
CA ILE A 44 -5.56 -1.60 -4.26
C ILE A 44 -5.24 -1.72 -2.77
N ILE A 45 -4.03 -1.32 -2.36
CA ILE A 45 -3.61 -1.32 -0.96
C ILE A 45 -3.16 0.08 -0.54
N ASN A 46 -3.22 0.36 0.76
CA ASN A 46 -2.73 1.63 1.27
C ASN A 46 -1.19 1.62 1.27
N GLU A 47 -0.58 2.75 0.93
CA GLU A 47 0.86 2.98 1.04
C GLU A 47 1.42 2.63 2.43
N PRO A 48 0.85 3.10 3.56
CA PRO A 48 1.36 2.72 4.87
C PRO A 48 1.24 1.21 5.14
N THR A 49 0.21 0.54 4.64
CA THR A 49 0.10 -0.92 4.76
C THR A 49 1.19 -1.63 3.95
N ALA A 50 1.48 -1.15 2.74
CA ALA A 50 2.56 -1.69 1.91
C ALA A 50 3.92 -1.52 2.58
N ALA A 51 4.20 -0.36 3.18
CA ALA A 51 5.40 -0.13 3.95
C ALA A 51 5.50 -1.07 5.16
N ALA A 52 4.41 -1.24 5.91
CA ALA A 52 4.39 -2.13 7.08
C ALA A 52 4.68 -3.60 6.71
N ILE A 53 4.15 -4.07 5.57
CA ILE A 53 4.45 -5.39 5.00
C ILE A 53 5.92 -5.48 4.58
N ALA A 54 6.47 -4.46 3.92
CA ALA A 54 7.86 -4.45 3.46
C ALA A 54 8.87 -4.54 4.63
N TYR A 55 8.58 -3.90 5.76
CA TYR A 55 9.37 -4.02 6.99
C TYR A 55 9.21 -5.37 7.72
N GLY A 56 8.34 -6.25 7.20
CA GLY A 56 8.03 -7.57 7.77
C GLY A 56 7.34 -7.48 9.13
N LEU A 57 6.56 -6.41 9.36
CA LEU A 57 5.91 -6.18 10.64
C LEU A 57 4.76 -7.17 10.88
N ASP A 58 4.15 -7.72 9.83
CA ASP A 58 3.21 -8.85 9.89
C ASP A 58 3.83 -10.06 10.59
N LYS A 59 5.08 -10.40 10.23
CA LYS A 59 5.80 -11.58 10.76
C LYS A 59 6.39 -11.35 12.15
N LYS A 60 6.74 -10.09 12.46
CA LYS A 60 7.28 -9.69 13.77
C LYS A 60 6.20 -9.45 14.83
N ALA A 61 4.95 -9.21 14.42
CA ALA A 61 3.82 -9.07 15.33
C ALA A 61 3.33 -10.43 15.86
N SER A 62 3.50 -11.51 15.08
CA SER A 62 3.04 -12.86 15.44
C SER A 62 3.71 -13.46 16.69
N SER A 63 4.78 -12.84 17.18
CA SER A 63 5.57 -13.29 18.33
C SER A 63 5.51 -12.36 19.54
N SER A 64 4.82 -11.21 19.44
CA SER A 64 4.86 -10.19 20.49
C SER A 64 3.68 -9.22 20.43
N GLY A 65 2.47 -9.74 20.68
CA GLY A 65 1.25 -8.95 20.96
C GLY A 65 0.88 -7.85 19.94
N GLU A 66 -0.10 -7.05 20.32
CA GLU A 66 -0.48 -5.83 19.58
C GLU A 66 0.70 -4.84 19.54
N LYS A 67 0.99 -4.29 18.35
CA LYS A 67 2.01 -3.25 18.17
C LYS A 67 1.45 -2.03 17.48
N ASN A 68 1.77 -0.87 18.02
CA ASN A 68 1.51 0.41 17.37
C ASN A 68 2.75 0.86 16.59
N VAL A 69 2.54 1.25 15.34
CA VAL A 69 3.59 1.60 14.38
C VAL A 69 3.23 2.93 13.74
N LEU A 70 4.13 3.90 13.87
CA LEU A 70 4.04 5.16 13.17
C LEU A 70 4.78 5.04 11.83
N ILE A 71 4.08 5.37 10.75
CA ILE A 71 4.64 5.47 9.41
C ILE A 71 4.72 6.94 9.05
N PHE A 72 5.91 7.36 8.66
CA PHE A 72 6.23 8.71 8.24
C PHE A 72 6.65 8.65 6.77
N ASP A 73 5.77 9.13 5.88
CA ASP A 73 5.98 9.18 4.44
C ASP A 73 6.17 10.64 4.02
N LEU A 74 7.39 10.98 3.59
CA LEU A 74 7.75 12.31 3.10
C LEU A 74 8.19 12.17 1.64
N GLY A 75 7.22 12.33 0.75
CA GLY A 75 7.41 12.24 -0.68
C GLY A 75 7.92 13.54 -1.30
N GLY A 76 8.00 13.56 -2.63
CA GLY A 76 8.41 14.76 -3.38
C GLY A 76 7.31 15.83 -3.49
N GLY A 77 6.05 15.49 -3.21
CA GLY A 77 4.92 16.39 -3.36
C GLY A 77 3.77 16.20 -2.36
N THR A 78 3.86 15.20 -1.48
CA THR A 78 2.90 14.96 -0.40
C THR A 78 3.66 14.57 0.86
N PHE A 79 3.04 14.83 2.00
CA PHE A 79 3.54 14.41 3.31
C PHE A 79 2.43 13.72 4.08
N ASP A 80 2.65 12.46 4.47
CA ASP A 80 1.66 11.64 5.16
C ASP A 80 2.24 10.96 6.39
N VAL A 81 1.51 11.03 7.50
CA VAL A 81 1.81 10.33 8.75
C VAL A 81 0.63 9.44 9.10
N SER A 82 0.88 8.14 9.27
CA SER A 82 -0.14 7.17 9.64
C SER A 82 0.25 6.38 10.88
N LEU A 83 -0.68 6.23 11.83
CA LEU A 83 -0.55 5.33 12.97
C LEU A 83 -1.31 4.05 12.69
N LEU A 84 -0.60 2.93 12.73
CA LEU A 84 -1.15 1.60 12.47
C LEU A 84 -1.07 0.77 13.74
N THR A 85 -2.11 -0.02 13.98
CA THR A 85 -2.08 -1.14 14.91
C THR A 85 -1.89 -2.42 14.12
N ILE A 86 -0.96 -3.26 14.58
CA ILE A 86 -0.63 -4.54 13.96
C ILE A 86 -0.81 -5.64 15.00
N GLU A 87 -1.70 -6.58 14.71
CA GLU A 87 -1.99 -7.73 15.56
C GLU A 87 -2.28 -8.94 14.67
N GLU A 88 -1.60 -10.07 14.91
CA GLU A 88 -1.79 -11.32 14.16
C GLU A 88 -1.74 -11.17 12.61
N GLY A 89 -0.98 -10.20 12.11
CA GLY A 89 -0.86 -9.90 10.68
C GLY A 89 -2.03 -9.07 10.10
N ILE A 90 -2.97 -8.66 10.93
CA ILE A 90 -4.00 -7.66 10.61
C ILE A 90 -3.38 -6.27 10.80
N PHE A 91 -3.57 -5.42 9.79
CA PHE A 91 -3.13 -4.02 9.81
C PHE A 91 -4.35 -3.12 9.87
N GLU A 92 -4.50 -2.39 10.97
CA GLU A 92 -5.56 -1.41 11.15
C GLU A 92 -4.96 0.00 11.14
N VAL A 93 -5.42 0.86 10.24
CA VAL A 93 -5.04 2.28 10.24
C VAL A 93 -5.89 2.98 11.32
N LYS A 94 -5.26 3.44 12.39
CA LYS A 94 -5.93 4.15 13.49
C LYS A 94 -6.12 5.63 13.20
N ALA A 95 -5.12 6.25 12.58
CA ALA A 95 -5.15 7.65 12.20
C ALA A 95 -4.21 7.88 11.02
N THR A 96 -4.61 8.79 10.14
CA THR A 96 -3.76 9.34 9.07
C THR A 96 -3.95 10.85 9.04
N ALA A 97 -2.86 11.59 8.92
CA ALA A 97 -2.84 13.03 8.74
C ALA A 97 -1.69 13.40 7.79
N GLY A 98 -1.83 14.49 7.06
CA GLY A 98 -0.87 14.86 6.02
C GLY A 98 -1.25 16.14 5.29
N ASP A 99 -0.40 16.52 4.34
CA ASP A 99 -0.56 17.62 3.36
C ASP A 99 -0.37 17.06 1.94
#